data_AF-A0A849G341-F1
#
_entry.id   AF-A0A849G341-F1
#
_cell.length_a   1.000
_cell.length_b   1.000
_cell.length_c   1.000
_cell.angle_alpha   90.00
_cell.angle_beta   90.00
_cell.angle_gamma   90.00
#
_symmetry.space_group_name_H-M   'P 1'
#
loop_
_entity.id
_entity.type
_entity.pdbx_description
1 polymer ?
#
loop_
_entity_poly.entity_id
_entity_poly.type
_entity_poly.pdbx_seq_one_letter_code
_entity_poly.pdbx_strand_id
1 'polypeptide(L)'
;VWMDPVLWRDVTKAVRNALIEIAPEHADTFETRAAAFLEELEALAAYTTGVLATVPEDKRVLVTAHDAFNYFGRAYGFEVIGIQGISTESEAGLNRITELVNMLVERGISAVFVESSVSDRSIRALIEGAAAQGHEVRVGGELFSDAMGAPGTYEGTYVGMIDHNATVIAAALGGDAPERGMTGQLSVGS
;
A
#
# COMPACT_ATOMS: atom_id res chain seq x y z
N VAL A 1 10.30 1.66 -1.38
CA VAL A 1 10.68 2.66 -0.34
C VAL A 1 9.54 3.63 -0.03
N TRP A 2 8.74 4.05 -1.01
CA TRP A 2 7.65 5.01 -0.85
C TRP A 2 6.50 4.52 0.05
N MET A 3 6.34 3.21 0.23
CA MET A 3 5.33 2.65 1.14
C MET A 3 5.62 2.88 2.64
N ASP A 4 6.75 3.50 2.97
CA ASP A 4 7.13 3.91 4.31
C ASP A 4 7.36 5.43 4.31
N PRO A 5 6.42 6.23 4.83
CA PRO A 5 6.53 7.69 4.89
C PRO A 5 7.76 8.17 5.66
N VAL A 6 8.23 7.41 6.65
CA VAL A 6 9.43 7.77 7.43
C VAL A 6 10.67 7.74 6.54
N LEU A 7 10.81 6.70 5.72
CA LEU A 7 11.89 6.62 4.73
C LEU A 7 11.71 7.61 3.59
N TRP A 8 10.46 7.87 3.19
CA TRP A 8 10.17 8.79 2.09
C TRP A 8 10.59 10.23 2.39
N ARG A 9 10.64 10.64 3.67
CA ARG A 9 11.20 11.93 4.09
C ARG A 9 12.63 12.16 3.58
N ASP A 10 13.44 11.12 3.50
CA ASP A 10 14.81 11.26 3.00
C ASP A 10 14.85 11.46 1.48
N VAL A 11 13.91 10.85 0.76
CA VAL A 11 13.70 11.12 -0.67
C VAL A 11 13.23 12.56 -0.88
N THR A 12 12.28 13.05 -0.07
CA THR A 12 11.84 14.45 -0.10
C THR A 12 12.99 15.45 0.09
N LYS A 13 13.87 15.19 1.06
CA LYS A 13 15.06 16.04 1.28
C LYS A 13 16.01 16.00 0.09
N ALA A 14 16.23 14.82 -0.50
CA ALA A 14 17.07 14.68 -1.68
C ALA A 14 16.51 15.44 -2.89
N VAL A 15 15.20 15.35 -3.13
CA VAL A 15 14.51 16.10 -4.19
C VAL A 15 14.62 17.60 -3.98
N ARG A 16 14.39 18.09 -2.75
CA ARG A 16 14.59 19.50 -2.40
C ARG A 16 16.01 19.96 -2.74
N ASN A 17 17.03 19.21 -2.32
CA ASN A 17 18.43 19.58 -2.55
C ASN A 17 18.74 19.63 -4.06
N ALA A 18 18.25 18.67 -4.84
CA ALA A 18 18.42 18.67 -6.29
C ALA A 18 17.73 19.86 -6.97
N LEU A 19 16.54 20.25 -6.50
CA LEU A 19 15.85 21.44 -7.01
C LEU A 19 16.62 22.72 -6.69
N ILE A 20 17.23 22.82 -5.51
CA ILE A 20 18.09 23.95 -5.11
C ILE A 20 19.35 24.03 -5.98
N GLU A 21 19.98 22.89 -6.29
CA GLU A 21 21.14 22.87 -7.20
C GLU A 21 20.79 23.36 -8.62
N ILE A 22 19.60 22.99 -9.12
CA ILE A 22 19.16 23.35 -10.47
C ILE A 22 18.69 24.81 -10.55
N ALA A 23 18.03 25.33 -9.51
CA ALA A 23 17.45 26.67 -9.48
C ALA A 23 17.72 27.36 -8.13
N PRO A 24 18.97 27.79 -7.86
CA PRO A 24 19.38 28.36 -6.58
C PRO A 24 18.66 29.67 -6.24
N GLU A 25 18.17 30.42 -7.22
CA GLU A 25 17.35 31.62 -7.03
C GLU A 25 16.00 31.34 -6.35
N HIS A 26 15.57 30.08 -6.32
CA HIS A 26 14.34 29.63 -5.68
C HIS A 26 14.57 28.84 -4.38
N ALA A 27 15.80 28.85 -3.85
CA ALA A 27 16.19 28.01 -2.71
C ALA A 27 15.26 28.15 -1.49
N ASP A 28 15.04 29.38 -1.01
CA ASP A 28 14.17 29.65 0.14
C ASP A 28 12.74 29.11 -0.06
N THR A 29 12.23 29.15 -1.31
CA THR A 29 10.91 28.62 -1.65
C THR A 29 10.89 27.10 -1.56
N PHE A 30 11.92 26.43 -2.08
CA PHE A 30 12.02 24.97 -1.98
C PHE A 30 12.21 24.51 -0.54
N GLU A 31 13.02 25.20 0.26
CA GLU A 31 13.21 24.90 1.68
C GLU A 31 11.91 25.03 2.47
N THR A 32 11.20 26.14 2.31
CA THR A 32 9.93 26.40 3.00
C THR A 32 8.88 25.35 2.64
N ARG A 33 8.73 25.02 1.35
CA ARG A 33 7.74 24.03 0.90
C ARG A 33 8.11 22.61 1.31
N ALA A 34 9.40 22.25 1.27
CA ALA A 34 9.84 20.95 1.72
C ALA A 34 9.65 20.78 3.23
N ALA A 35 9.86 21.83 4.03
CA ALA A 35 9.59 21.79 5.47
C ALA A 35 8.10 21.50 5.74
N ALA A 36 7.19 22.24 5.09
CA ALA A 36 5.75 22.00 5.22
C ALA A 36 5.36 20.56 4.80
N PHE A 37 5.89 20.08 3.67
CA PHE A 37 5.59 18.72 3.22
C PHE A 37 6.18 17.64 4.15
N LEU A 38 7.34 17.88 4.77
CA LEU A 38 7.91 16.97 5.77
C LEU A 38 7.04 16.86 7.02
N GLU A 39 6.39 17.96 7.44
CA GLU A 39 5.40 17.93 8.54
C GLU A 39 4.16 17.10 8.15
N GLU A 40 3.68 17.23 6.91
CA GLU A 40 2.61 16.37 6.39
C GLU A 40 3.01 14.88 6.41
N LEU A 41 4.26 14.55 6.05
CA LEU A 41 4.77 13.18 6.10
C LEU A 41 4.87 12.64 7.53
N GLU A 42 5.19 13.49 8.52
CA GLU A 42 5.20 13.10 9.93
C GLU A 42 3.79 12.79 10.44
N ALA A 43 2.81 13.63 10.09
CA ALA A 43 1.40 13.37 10.40
C ALA A 43 0.91 12.07 9.74
N LEU A 44 1.25 11.86 8.47
CA LEU A 44 0.93 10.63 7.74
C LEU A 44 1.56 9.40 8.38
N ALA A 45 2.83 9.46 8.76
CA ALA A 45 3.51 8.35 9.45
C ALA A 45 2.83 8.02 10.79
N ALA A 46 2.47 9.04 11.57
CA ALA A 46 1.76 8.83 12.84
C ALA A 46 0.39 8.19 12.61
N TYR A 47 -0.35 8.64 11.60
CA TYR A 47 -1.64 8.07 11.22
C TYR A 47 -1.50 6.60 10.79
N THR A 48 -0.60 6.30 9.84
CA THR A 48 -0.43 4.94 9.32
C THR A 48 0.01 3.97 10.41
N THR A 49 0.96 4.35 11.26
CA THR A 49 1.35 3.55 12.43
C THR A 49 0.16 3.32 13.37
N GLY A 50 -0.64 4.35 13.63
CA GLY A 50 -1.81 4.26 14.50
C GLY A 50 -2.85 3.26 13.98
N VAL A 51 -3.34 3.44 12.76
CA VAL A 51 -4.40 2.58 12.21
C VAL A 51 -3.93 1.16 11.95
N LEU A 52 -2.69 0.97 11.47
CA LEU A 52 -2.18 -0.38 11.18
C LEU A 52 -1.85 -1.17 12.45
N ALA A 53 -1.50 -0.50 13.56
CA ALA A 53 -1.28 -1.16 14.85
C ALA A 53 -2.57 -1.79 15.42
N THR A 54 -3.75 -1.31 15.01
CA THR A 54 -5.04 -1.87 15.44
C THR A 54 -5.36 -3.22 14.79
N VAL A 55 -4.70 -3.56 13.67
CA VAL A 55 -4.89 -4.86 13.00
C VAL A 55 -4.36 -5.98 13.90
N PRO A 56 -5.17 -7.02 14.19
CA PRO A 56 -4.74 -8.19 14.97
C PRO A 56 -3.48 -8.83 14.37
N GLU A 57 -2.50 -9.17 15.22
CA GLU A 57 -1.19 -9.68 14.77
C GLU A 57 -1.29 -10.94 13.89
N ASP A 58 -2.23 -11.83 14.21
CA ASP A 58 -2.52 -13.05 13.46
C ASP A 58 -3.11 -12.79 12.06
N LYS A 59 -3.58 -11.56 11.81
CA LYS A 59 -4.14 -11.12 10.53
C LYS A 59 -3.21 -10.23 9.73
N ARG A 60 -1.98 -9.94 10.20
CA ARG A 60 -1.01 -9.07 9.52
C ARG A 60 -0.29 -9.77 8.36
N VAL A 61 -1.07 -10.35 7.45
CA VAL A 61 -0.58 -10.94 6.21
C VAL A 61 -1.21 -10.18 5.05
N LEU A 62 -0.39 -9.47 4.30
CA LEU A 62 -0.79 -8.64 3.16
C LEU A 62 -0.48 -9.39 1.87
N VAL A 63 -1.51 -9.89 1.20
CA VAL A 63 -1.40 -10.60 -0.09
C VAL A 63 -1.81 -9.68 -1.23
N THR A 64 -0.90 -9.40 -2.15
CA THR A 64 -1.07 -8.41 -3.24
C THR A 64 -0.70 -9.00 -4.61
N ALA A 65 -0.98 -8.27 -5.69
CA ALA A 65 -0.71 -8.74 -7.05
C ALA A 65 0.80 -8.92 -7.31
N HIS A 66 1.64 -8.02 -6.78
CA HIS A 66 3.10 -8.14 -6.88
C HIS A 66 3.83 -7.62 -5.64
N ASP A 67 5.16 -7.86 -5.59
CA ASP A 67 5.99 -7.61 -4.41
C ASP A 67 6.44 -6.15 -4.25
N ALA A 68 5.47 -5.23 -4.07
CA ALA A 68 5.70 -3.79 -3.90
C ALA A 68 5.77 -3.32 -2.43
N PHE A 69 5.28 -4.14 -1.49
CA PHE A 69 4.98 -3.70 -0.12
C PHE A 69 6.02 -4.13 0.93
N ASN A 70 7.17 -4.69 0.55
CA ASN A 70 8.20 -5.13 1.51
C ASN A 70 8.63 -4.07 2.54
N TYR A 71 8.75 -2.80 2.12
CA TYR A 71 9.07 -1.69 3.03
C TYR A 71 7.92 -1.39 4.01
N PHE A 72 6.67 -1.51 3.55
CA PHE A 72 5.48 -1.44 4.40
C PHE A 72 5.48 -2.57 5.43
N GLY A 73 5.71 -3.81 4.98
CA GLY A 73 5.79 -4.98 5.84
C GLY A 73 6.79 -4.79 6.98
N ARG A 74 7.98 -4.29 6.65
CA ARG A 74 9.02 -3.99 7.64
C ARG A 74 8.62 -2.85 8.59
N ALA A 75 8.00 -1.78 8.08
CA ALA A 75 7.64 -0.62 8.88
C ALA A 75 6.53 -0.90 9.89
N TYR A 76 5.54 -1.73 9.51
CA TYR A 76 4.32 -1.93 10.30
C TYR A 76 4.14 -3.35 10.84
N GLY A 77 5.10 -4.25 10.61
CA GLY A 77 5.06 -5.62 11.11
C GLY A 77 4.06 -6.51 10.38
N PHE A 78 3.99 -6.38 9.05
CA PHE A 78 3.19 -7.25 8.19
C PHE A 78 4.08 -8.22 7.43
N GLU A 79 3.65 -9.46 7.33
CA GLU A 79 4.15 -10.37 6.31
C GLU A 79 3.55 -9.97 4.97
N VAL A 80 4.39 -9.77 3.95
CA VAL A 80 3.97 -9.35 2.62
C VAL A 80 4.19 -10.48 1.64
N ILE A 81 3.16 -10.79 0.86
CA ILE A 81 3.17 -11.87 -0.12
C ILE A 81 2.68 -11.32 -1.46
N GLY A 82 3.61 -11.10 -2.39
CA GLY A 82 3.29 -10.84 -3.80
C GLY A 82 3.02 -12.14 -4.56
N ILE A 83 2.03 -12.12 -5.46
CA ILE A 83 1.82 -13.22 -6.42
C ILE A 83 2.97 -13.26 -7.42
N GLN A 84 3.23 -12.11 -8.04
CA GLN A 84 4.39 -11.86 -8.87
C GLN A 84 5.58 -11.42 -8.01
N GLY A 85 6.79 -11.51 -8.58
CA GLY A 85 7.98 -10.95 -7.94
C GLY A 85 7.99 -9.42 -7.95
N ILE A 86 9.16 -8.82 -7.75
CA ILE A 86 9.33 -7.36 -7.78
C ILE A 86 9.03 -6.78 -9.17
N SER A 87 9.41 -7.49 -10.24
CA SER A 87 9.06 -7.11 -11.60
C SER A 87 7.71 -7.69 -12.01
N THR A 88 6.88 -6.86 -12.62
CA THR A 88 5.55 -7.20 -13.17
C THR A 88 5.60 -7.59 -14.65
N GLU A 89 6.80 -7.68 -15.25
CA GLU A 89 6.98 -8.00 -16.67
C GLU A 89 6.60 -9.44 -17.02
N SER A 90 6.49 -10.33 -16.04
CA SER A 90 6.16 -11.75 -16.23
C SER A 90 5.00 -12.17 -15.35
N GLU A 91 4.00 -12.83 -15.95
CA GLU A 91 2.89 -13.41 -15.20
C GLU A 91 3.37 -14.54 -14.25
N ALA A 92 2.67 -14.71 -13.14
CA ALA A 92 2.94 -15.78 -12.21
C ALA A 92 2.60 -17.15 -12.84
N GLY A 93 3.53 -18.09 -12.76
CA GLY A 93 3.30 -19.45 -13.24
C GLY A 93 2.26 -20.20 -12.41
N LEU A 94 1.62 -21.22 -13.02
CA LEU A 94 0.59 -22.03 -12.38
C LEU A 94 1.02 -22.65 -11.04
N ASN A 95 2.27 -23.09 -10.92
CA ASN A 95 2.80 -23.66 -9.67
C ASN A 95 2.74 -22.65 -8.53
N ARG A 96 3.08 -21.38 -8.79
CA ARG A 96 3.05 -20.30 -7.79
C ARG A 96 1.62 -20.02 -7.34
N ILE A 97 0.66 -20.01 -8.27
CA ILE A 97 -0.76 -19.86 -7.92
C ILE A 97 -1.21 -21.00 -7.01
N THR A 98 -0.90 -22.25 -7.35
CA THR A 98 -1.25 -23.42 -6.52
C THR A 98 -0.62 -23.36 -5.12
N GLU A 99 0.66 -23.00 -5.02
CA GLU A 99 1.35 -22.82 -3.73
C GLU A 99 0.65 -21.78 -2.86
N LEU A 100 0.28 -20.63 -3.47
CA LEU A 100 -0.39 -19.56 -2.76
C LEU A 100 -1.81 -19.95 -2.36
N VAL A 101 -2.56 -20.65 -3.20
CA VAL A 101 -3.89 -21.18 -2.85
C VAL A 101 -3.79 -22.08 -1.61
N ASN A 102 -2.86 -23.03 -1.60
CA ASN A 102 -2.67 -23.92 -0.46
C ASN A 102 -2.30 -23.12 0.80
N MET A 103 -1.42 -22.12 0.67
CA MET A 103 -1.04 -21.24 1.77
C MET A 103 -2.22 -20.45 2.34
N LEU A 104 -3.10 -19.91 1.48
CA LEU A 104 -4.31 -19.20 1.93
C LEU A 104 -5.23 -20.12 2.74
N VAL A 105 -5.44 -21.35 2.27
CA VAL A 105 -6.28 -22.36 2.93
C VAL A 105 -5.67 -22.81 4.25
N GLU A 106 -4.40 -23.21 4.25
CA GLU A 106 -3.69 -23.72 5.43
C GLU A 106 -3.62 -22.69 6.56
N ARG A 107 -3.45 -21.40 6.21
CA ARG A 107 -3.33 -20.31 7.18
C ARG A 107 -4.65 -19.60 7.48
N GLY A 108 -5.74 -19.96 6.80
CA GLY A 108 -7.04 -19.32 6.97
C GLY A 108 -7.07 -17.84 6.55
N ILE A 109 -6.24 -17.43 5.59
CA ILE A 109 -6.18 -16.03 5.11
C ILE A 109 -7.38 -15.77 4.21
N SER A 110 -8.27 -14.88 4.62
CA SER A 110 -9.54 -14.63 3.94
C SER A 110 -9.57 -13.34 3.12
N ALA A 111 -8.48 -12.57 3.06
CA ALA A 111 -8.42 -11.29 2.35
C ALA A 111 -7.17 -11.20 1.46
N VAL A 112 -7.38 -10.77 0.22
CA VAL A 112 -6.34 -10.46 -0.78
C VAL A 112 -6.63 -9.10 -1.39
N PHE A 113 -5.63 -8.41 -1.92
CA PHE A 113 -5.78 -7.05 -2.43
C PHE A 113 -5.43 -6.96 -3.90
N VAL A 114 -6.26 -6.25 -4.66
CA VAL A 114 -5.96 -5.90 -6.06
C VAL A 114 -5.19 -4.60 -6.11
N GLU A 115 -4.60 -4.29 -7.26
CA GLU A 115 -3.78 -3.09 -7.42
C GLU A 115 -4.17 -2.33 -8.68
N SER A 116 -4.14 -1.00 -8.62
CA SER A 116 -4.59 -0.14 -9.73
C SER A 116 -3.71 -0.22 -10.99
N SER A 117 -2.43 -0.60 -10.83
CA SER A 117 -1.44 -0.64 -11.92
C SER A 117 -1.15 -2.05 -12.46
N VAL A 118 -1.80 -3.09 -11.95
CA VAL A 118 -1.54 -4.50 -12.33
C VAL A 118 -2.87 -5.23 -12.59
N SER A 119 -2.87 -6.19 -13.52
CA SER A 119 -4.07 -6.99 -13.80
C SER A 119 -4.49 -7.82 -12.58
N ASP A 120 -5.78 -7.77 -12.25
CA ASP A 120 -6.39 -8.54 -11.16
C ASP A 120 -6.57 -10.04 -11.48
N ARG A 121 -6.21 -10.52 -12.68
CA ARG A 121 -6.40 -11.89 -13.13
C ARG A 121 -5.79 -12.91 -12.16
N SER A 122 -4.58 -12.66 -11.69
CA SER A 122 -3.90 -13.55 -10.74
C SER A 122 -4.58 -13.60 -9.38
N ILE A 123 -5.14 -12.46 -8.91
CA ILE A 123 -5.92 -12.40 -7.67
C ILE A 123 -7.21 -13.20 -7.80
N ARG A 124 -7.93 -13.05 -8.93
CA ARG A 124 -9.13 -13.85 -9.21
C ARG A 124 -8.83 -15.35 -9.23
N ALA A 125 -7.72 -15.75 -9.85
CA ALA A 125 -7.30 -17.15 -9.87
C ALA A 125 -7.00 -17.70 -8.46
N LEU A 126 -6.43 -16.89 -7.56
CA LEU A 126 -6.27 -17.29 -6.14
C LEU A 126 -7.61 -17.48 -5.44
N ILE A 127 -8.55 -16.55 -5.62
CA ILE A 127 -9.87 -16.60 -5.00
C ILE A 127 -10.63 -17.83 -5.48
N GLU A 128 -10.67 -18.07 -6.79
CA GLU A 128 -11.31 -19.25 -7.39
C GLU A 128 -10.65 -20.56 -6.92
N GLY A 129 -9.31 -20.59 -6.87
CA GLY A 129 -8.56 -21.75 -6.39
C GLY A 129 -8.82 -22.08 -4.91
N ALA A 130 -8.87 -21.07 -4.05
CA ALA A 130 -9.18 -21.24 -2.63
C ALA A 130 -10.64 -21.68 -2.42
N ALA A 131 -11.58 -21.09 -3.17
CA ALA A 131 -12.99 -21.47 -3.14
C ALA A 131 -13.20 -22.93 -3.57
N ALA A 132 -12.44 -23.41 -4.57
CA ALA A 132 -12.47 -24.81 -4.98
C ALA A 132 -11.97 -25.78 -3.89
N GLN A 133 -11.21 -25.30 -2.91
CA GLN A 133 -10.80 -26.04 -1.71
C GLN A 133 -11.69 -25.78 -0.49
N GLY A 134 -12.82 -25.07 -0.66
CA GLY A 134 -13.77 -24.79 0.41
C GLY A 134 -13.36 -23.64 1.34
N HIS A 135 -12.39 -22.81 0.94
CA HIS A 135 -11.96 -21.63 1.69
C HIS A 135 -12.40 -20.35 1.00
N GLU A 136 -13.14 -19.50 1.72
CA GLU A 136 -13.64 -18.24 1.17
C GLU A 136 -12.60 -17.12 1.32
N VAL A 137 -12.23 -16.53 0.18
CA VAL A 137 -11.30 -15.41 0.11
C VAL A 137 -12.00 -14.26 -0.59
N ARG A 138 -11.96 -13.07 0.00
CA ARG A 138 -12.52 -11.85 -0.59
C ARG A 138 -11.43 -10.87 -0.99
N VAL A 139 -11.77 -9.97 -1.92
CA VAL A 139 -10.95 -8.78 -2.18
C VAL A 139 -11.13 -7.81 -1.00
N GLY A 140 -10.02 -7.43 -0.37
CA GLY A 140 -9.96 -6.47 0.74
C GLY A 140 -10.12 -5.01 0.29
N GLY A 141 -9.79 -4.74 -0.97
CA GLY A 141 -9.88 -3.45 -1.63
C GLY A 141 -8.84 -3.33 -2.73
N GLU A 142 -8.89 -2.21 -3.46
CA GLU A 142 -7.84 -1.82 -4.40
C GLU A 142 -6.77 -1.00 -3.68
N LEU A 143 -5.50 -1.31 -3.95
CA LEU A 143 -4.33 -0.60 -3.43
C LEU A 143 -3.57 0.11 -4.54
N PHE A 144 -2.90 1.18 -4.15
CA PHE A 144 -1.92 1.86 -5.00
C PHE A 144 -0.52 1.30 -4.74
N SER A 145 0.12 0.76 -5.77
CA SER A 145 1.49 0.22 -5.68
C SER A 145 2.52 1.11 -6.35
N ASP A 146 2.58 1.06 -7.68
CA ASP A 146 3.54 1.80 -8.51
C ASP A 146 2.98 3.10 -9.09
N ALA A 147 1.68 3.32 -8.95
CA ALA A 147 0.98 4.50 -9.40
C ALA A 147 0.07 5.06 -8.30
N MET A 148 -0.04 6.39 -8.26
CA MET A 148 -1.04 7.08 -7.47
C MET A 148 -2.40 7.04 -8.18
N GLY A 149 -3.43 7.57 -7.52
CA GLY A 149 -4.73 7.81 -8.12
C GLY A 149 -4.72 8.87 -9.23
N ALA A 150 -5.90 9.18 -9.75
CA ALA A 150 -6.04 10.10 -10.87
C ALA A 150 -5.54 11.52 -10.52
N PRO A 151 -4.89 12.22 -11.45
CA PRO A 151 -4.47 13.60 -11.24
C PRO A 151 -5.64 14.50 -10.81
N GLY A 152 -5.43 15.29 -9.76
CA GLY A 152 -6.45 16.18 -9.21
C GLY A 152 -7.37 15.57 -8.15
N THR A 153 -7.24 14.28 -7.84
CA THR A 153 -7.88 13.66 -6.66
C THR A 153 -6.92 13.63 -5.47
N TYR A 154 -7.46 13.36 -4.27
CA TYR A 154 -6.64 13.22 -3.07
C TYR A 154 -5.71 12.00 -3.19
N GLU A 155 -6.22 10.87 -3.67
CA GLU A 155 -5.47 9.65 -3.94
C GLU A 155 -4.42 9.83 -5.06
N GLY A 156 -4.58 10.85 -5.91
CA GLY A 156 -3.58 11.30 -6.88
C GLY A 156 -2.38 12.05 -6.28
N THR A 157 -2.34 12.20 -4.96
CA THR A 157 -1.20 12.72 -4.20
C THR A 157 -0.52 11.60 -3.41
N TYR A 158 0.77 11.74 -3.10
CA TYR A 158 1.48 10.75 -2.29
C TYR A 158 0.82 10.54 -0.92
N VAL A 159 0.38 11.62 -0.28
CA VAL A 159 -0.27 11.57 1.03
C VAL A 159 -1.57 10.79 0.94
N GLY A 160 -2.44 11.12 -0.01
CA GLY A 160 -3.71 10.41 -0.17
C GLY A 160 -3.54 8.96 -0.62
N MET A 161 -2.53 8.66 -1.44
CA MET A 161 -2.20 7.28 -1.83
C MET A 161 -1.88 6.39 -0.61
N ILE A 162 -1.01 6.88 0.29
CA ILE A 162 -0.61 6.10 1.47
C ILE A 162 -1.71 6.07 2.53
N ASP A 163 -2.44 7.17 2.72
CA ASP A 163 -3.62 7.24 3.57
C ASP A 163 -4.66 6.19 3.14
N HIS A 164 -4.96 6.14 1.84
CA HIS A 164 -5.84 5.13 1.23
C HIS A 164 -5.38 3.72 1.56
N ASN A 165 -4.13 3.39 1.23
CA ASN A 165 -3.60 2.04 1.43
C ASN A 165 -3.68 1.62 2.90
N ALA A 166 -3.23 2.46 3.84
CA ALA A 166 -3.25 2.14 5.25
C ALA A 166 -4.68 1.94 5.78
N THR A 167 -5.60 2.80 5.36
CA THR A 167 -7.02 2.74 5.74
C THR A 167 -7.70 1.48 5.23
N VAL A 168 -7.54 1.18 3.93
CA VAL A 168 -8.13 -0.01 3.29
C VAL A 168 -7.56 -1.30 3.89
N ILE A 169 -6.24 -1.38 4.08
CA ILE A 169 -5.59 -2.55 4.68
C ILE A 169 -6.08 -2.75 6.11
N ALA A 170 -6.10 -1.70 6.93
CA ALA A 170 -6.56 -1.79 8.32
C ALA A 170 -8.01 -2.27 8.39
N ALA A 171 -8.92 -1.61 7.66
CA ALA A 171 -10.33 -1.97 7.66
C ALA A 171 -10.57 -3.41 7.16
N ALA A 172 -9.89 -3.81 6.08
CA ALA A 172 -10.05 -5.14 5.49
C ALA A 172 -9.52 -6.26 6.40
N LEU A 173 -8.53 -5.99 7.24
CA LEU A 173 -7.92 -6.99 8.12
C LEU A 173 -8.44 -6.92 9.57
N GLY A 174 -9.48 -6.12 9.81
CA GLY A 174 -10.18 -6.04 11.10
C GLY A 174 -9.52 -5.10 12.11
N GLY A 175 -8.71 -4.15 11.64
CA GLY A 175 -8.33 -2.97 12.40
C GLY A 175 -9.43 -1.90 12.40
N ASP A 176 -9.15 -0.82 13.13
CA ASP A 176 -9.97 0.38 13.24
C ASP A 176 -9.32 1.52 12.44
N ALA A 177 -10.02 1.97 11.42
CA ALA A 177 -9.59 3.07 10.57
C ALA A 177 -10.79 3.97 10.22
N PRO A 178 -10.63 5.30 10.20
CA PRO A 178 -11.68 6.22 9.75
C PRO A 178 -12.11 5.90 8.32
N GLU A 179 -13.42 5.85 8.07
CA GLU A 179 -13.98 5.54 6.75
C GLU A 179 -13.44 6.43 5.62
N ARG A 180 -13.07 7.67 5.95
CA ARG A 180 -12.58 8.68 4.99
C ARG A 180 -11.10 9.03 5.16
N GLY A 181 -10.34 8.18 5.85
CA GLY A 181 -8.89 8.33 6.03
C GLY A 181 -8.48 9.42 7.01
N MET A 182 -7.18 9.70 7.06
CA MET A 182 -6.51 10.62 7.98
C MET A 182 -7.17 12.00 8.06
N THR A 183 -7.58 12.55 6.91
CA THR A 183 -8.09 13.92 6.80
C THR A 183 -9.56 13.99 6.37
N GLY A 184 -10.23 12.84 6.27
CA GLY A 184 -11.62 12.78 5.81
C GLY A 184 -11.79 13.01 4.30
N GLN A 185 -10.71 12.90 3.52
CA GLN A 185 -10.68 13.25 2.09
C GLN A 185 -10.73 12.04 1.16
N LEU A 186 -10.57 10.80 1.67
CA LEU A 186 -10.70 9.61 0.83
C LEU A 186 -12.10 9.54 0.21
N SER A 187 -12.12 9.10 -1.04
CA SER A 187 -13.34 8.75 -1.75
C SER A 187 -14.02 7.56 -1.05
N VAL A 188 -15.32 7.68 -0.79
CA VAL A 188 -16.09 6.59 -0.16
C VAL A 188 -16.38 5.54 -1.23
N GLY A 189 -15.89 4.32 -1.03
CA GLY A 189 -16.27 3.15 -1.83
C GLY A 189 -15.56 3.00 -3.17
N SER A 190 -14.23 3.12 -3.20
CA SER A 190 -13.41 2.60 -4.29
C SER A 190 -13.29 1.08 -4.25
#